data_AF-A0A932PA85-F1
#
_entry.id   AF-A0A932PA85-F1
#
_cell.length_a   1.000
_cell.length_b   1.000
_cell.length_c   1.000
_cell.angle_alpha   90.00
_cell.angle_beta   90.00
_cell.angle_gamma   90.00
#
_symmetry.space_group_name_H-M   'P 1'
#
loop_
_entity.id
_entity.type
_entity.pdbx_description
1 polymer ?
#
loop_
_entity_poly.entity_id
_entity_poly.type
_entity_poly.pdbx_seq_one_letter_code
_entity_poly.pdbx_strand_id
1 'polypeptide(L)'
;MSNPNPYQSPEGMRRPIEELLILAAFHETVHGRFQSPYCSGVIRLAMEWAGTWQKEAERYMHTCTGSPEADEYYRSLIAMIQEGTLIKGLGDVARPAAPHFTQCYLTPAGHARAQSILANNPPPATQS
;
A
#
# COMPACT_ATOMS: atom_id res chain seq x y z
N MET A 1 -11.85 -20.00 3.69
CA MET A 1 -11.23 -20.17 2.37
C MET A 1 -10.45 -18.91 2.07
N SER A 2 -9.12 -18.97 2.15
CA SER A 2 -8.26 -17.81 1.87
C SER A 2 -8.28 -17.57 0.37
N ASN A 3 -8.73 -16.39 -0.05
CA ASN A 3 -8.64 -15.97 -1.44
C ASN A 3 -7.15 -15.95 -1.82
N PRO A 4 -6.69 -16.71 -2.83
CA PRO A 4 -5.29 -16.67 -3.23
C PRO A 4 -4.97 -15.23 -3.62
N ASN A 5 -4.02 -14.62 -2.92
CA ASN A 5 -3.68 -13.22 -3.13
C ASN A 5 -3.07 -13.06 -4.52
N PRO A 6 -3.73 -12.37 -5.47
CA PRO A 6 -3.20 -12.20 -6.82
C PRO A 6 -1.89 -11.39 -6.84
N TYR A 7 -1.58 -10.68 -5.75
CA TYR A 7 -0.42 -9.81 -5.63
C TYR A 7 0.78 -10.47 -4.92
N GLN A 8 0.64 -11.71 -4.43
CA GLN A 8 1.77 -12.47 -3.90
C GLN A 8 2.79 -12.71 -5.02
N SER A 9 4.04 -12.34 -4.78
CA SER A 9 5.13 -12.68 -5.67
C SER A 9 5.28 -14.20 -5.80
N PRO A 10 5.74 -14.71 -6.95
CA PRO A 10 6.20 -16.09 -7.03
C PRO A 10 7.26 -16.36 -5.95
N GLU A 11 7.26 -17.59 -5.41
CA GLU A 11 8.03 -17.99 -4.24
C GLU A 11 9.49 -17.50 -4.30
N GLY A 12 9.91 -16.77 -3.27
CA GLY A 12 11.29 -16.31 -3.09
C GLY A 12 11.62 -14.89 -3.59
N MET A 13 10.69 -14.19 -4.27
CA MET A 13 10.95 -12.83 -4.77
C MET A 13 10.21 -11.77 -3.93
N ARG A 14 10.90 -11.09 -3.00
CA ARG A 14 10.30 -9.98 -2.23
C ARG A 14 10.09 -8.79 -3.18
N ARG A 15 8.83 -8.39 -3.42
CA ARG A 15 8.54 -7.14 -4.16
C ARG A 15 9.03 -5.93 -3.33
N PRO A 16 9.54 -4.87 -3.98
CA PRO A 16 9.85 -3.62 -3.28
C PRO A 16 8.61 -3.05 -2.57
N ILE A 17 8.81 -2.41 -1.43
CA ILE A 17 7.74 -1.80 -0.62
C ILE A 17 6.95 -0.79 -1.45
N GLU A 18 7.63 0.01 -2.26
CA GLU A 18 7.04 1.04 -3.11
C GLU A 18 6.07 0.44 -4.15
N GLU A 19 6.41 -0.70 -4.74
CA GLU A 19 5.52 -1.37 -5.69
C GLU A 19 4.28 -1.94 -4.98
N LEU A 20 4.46 -2.51 -3.79
CA LEU A 20 3.34 -2.98 -2.97
C LEU A 20 2.42 -1.83 -2.56
N LEU A 21 2.97 -0.69 -2.16
CA LEU A 21 2.21 0.51 -1.81
C LEU A 21 1.44 1.07 -3.02
N ILE A 22 2.04 1.10 -4.22
CA ILE A 22 1.37 1.52 -5.46
C ILE A 22 0.20 0.58 -5.77
N LEU A 23 0.43 -0.72 -5.72
CA LEU A 23 -0.61 -1.72 -6.00
C LEU A 23 -1.73 -1.68 -4.96
N ALA A 24 -1.39 -1.47 -3.68
CA ALA A 24 -2.37 -1.39 -2.60
C ALA A 24 -3.24 -0.13 -2.73
N ALA A 25 -2.63 1.02 -3.05
CA ALA A 25 -3.37 2.25 -3.35
C ALA A 25 -4.27 2.08 -4.58
N PHE A 26 -3.80 1.39 -5.63
CA PHE A 26 -4.60 1.06 -6.81
C PHE A 26 -5.81 0.19 -6.43
N HIS A 27 -5.59 -0.88 -5.67
CA HIS A 27 -6.63 -1.80 -5.23
C HIS A 27 -7.70 -1.08 -4.39
N GLU A 28 -7.31 -0.26 -3.42
CA GLU A 28 -8.24 0.54 -2.63
C GLU A 28 -9.06 1.51 -3.49
N THR A 29 -8.50 2.04 -4.58
CA THR A 29 -9.22 2.94 -5.49
C THR A 29 -10.21 2.20 -6.39
N VAL A 30 -9.87 0.97 -6.83
CA VAL A 30 -10.70 0.16 -7.74
C VAL A 30 -11.78 -0.64 -7.01
N HIS A 31 -11.45 -1.19 -5.84
CA HIS A 31 -12.32 -2.07 -5.05
C HIS A 31 -12.85 -1.44 -3.77
N GLY A 32 -12.21 -0.37 -3.29
CA GLY A 32 -12.70 0.40 -2.14
C GLY A 32 -13.85 1.34 -2.54
N ARG A 33 -14.62 1.77 -1.54
CA ARG A 33 -15.74 2.72 -1.72
C ARG A 33 -15.27 4.19 -1.84
N PHE A 34 -13.98 4.46 -1.69
CA PHE A 34 -13.46 5.81 -1.49
C PHE A 34 -12.47 6.19 -2.59
N GLN A 35 -12.63 7.38 -3.17
CA GLN A 35 -11.67 7.96 -4.13
C GLN A 35 -10.35 8.39 -3.47
N SER A 36 -10.26 8.37 -2.13
CA SER A 36 -9.08 8.73 -1.36
C SER A 36 -9.00 7.85 -0.12
N PRO A 37 -8.37 6.66 -0.20
CA PRO A 37 -8.23 5.78 0.95
C PRO A 37 -7.35 6.40 2.04
N TYR A 38 -7.59 6.00 3.28
CA TYR A 38 -6.66 6.27 4.37
C TYR A 38 -5.35 5.53 4.14
N CYS A 39 -4.22 6.16 4.45
CA CYS A 39 -2.89 5.56 4.33
C CYS A 39 -2.79 4.26 5.12
N SER A 40 -3.51 4.15 6.25
CA SER A 40 -3.59 2.92 7.04
C SER A 40 -4.12 1.72 6.24
N GLY A 41 -5.09 1.91 5.35
CA GLY A 41 -5.63 0.83 4.51
C GLY A 41 -4.61 0.36 3.46
N VAL A 42 -3.94 1.31 2.82
CA VAL A 42 -2.88 1.04 1.84
C VAL A 42 -1.71 0.30 2.49
N ILE A 43 -1.23 0.76 3.65
CA ILE A 43 -0.12 0.11 4.37
C ILE A 43 -0.53 -1.30 4.80
N ARG A 44 -1.73 -1.45 5.37
CA ARG A 44 -2.24 -2.76 5.78
C ARG A 44 -2.24 -3.75 4.62
N LEU A 45 -2.82 -3.40 3.48
CA LEU A 45 -2.86 -4.28 2.31
C LEU A 45 -1.46 -4.60 1.78
N ALA A 46 -0.58 -3.61 1.69
CA ALA A 46 0.79 -3.82 1.25
C ALA A 46 1.52 -4.83 2.16
N MET A 47 1.37 -4.70 3.48
CA MET A 47 1.94 -5.63 4.46
C MET A 47 1.27 -7.02 4.41
N GLU A 48 -0.06 -7.08 4.26
CA GLU A 48 -0.79 -8.35 4.09
C GLU A 48 -0.28 -9.09 2.84
N TRP A 49 -0.01 -8.38 1.75
CA TRP A 49 0.52 -8.97 0.52
C TRP A 49 1.98 -9.38 0.60
N ALA A 50 2.78 -8.64 1.38
CA ALA A 50 4.14 -9.05 1.72
C ALA A 50 4.19 -10.23 2.71
N GLY A 51 3.05 -10.59 3.32
CA GLY A 51 2.99 -11.62 4.36
C GLY A 51 3.55 -11.17 5.70
N THR A 52 3.60 -9.86 5.96
CA THR A 52 4.25 -9.29 7.14
C THR A 52 3.32 -8.52 8.09
N TRP A 53 2.01 -8.54 7.83
CA TRP A 53 1.01 -7.97 8.72
C TRP A 53 0.97 -8.69 10.08
N GLN A 54 1.02 -7.93 11.17
CA GLN A 54 1.00 -8.41 12.57
C GLN A 54 0.06 -7.53 13.42
N LYS A 55 -0.38 -8.03 14.59
CA LYS A 55 -1.31 -7.29 15.48
C LYS A 55 -0.73 -5.97 15.97
N GLU A 56 0.58 -5.91 16.15
CA GLU A 56 1.33 -4.72 16.54
C GLU A 56 1.24 -3.61 15.47
N ALA A 57 1.15 -3.99 14.19
CA ALA A 57 0.95 -3.05 13.08
C ALA A 57 -0.43 -2.39 13.13
N GLU A 58 -1.46 -3.10 13.61
CA GLU A 58 -2.80 -2.53 13.79
C GLU A 58 -2.80 -1.36 14.77
N ARG A 59 -2.11 -1.52 15.91
CA ARG A 59 -1.94 -0.43 16.88
C ARG A 59 -1.16 0.75 16.26
N TYR A 60 -0.09 0.46 15.51
CA TYR A 60 0.74 1.47 14.86
C TYR A 60 -0.07 2.40 13.95
N MET A 61 -1.06 1.88 13.21
CA MET A 61 -1.89 2.68 12.29
C MET A 61 -2.59 3.87 12.98
N HIS A 62 -2.86 3.77 14.28
CA HIS A 62 -3.56 4.79 15.06
C HIS A 62 -2.63 5.63 15.95
N THR A 63 -1.44 5.13 16.29
CA THR A 63 -0.57 5.75 17.31
C THR A 63 0.83 6.11 16.84
N CYS A 64 1.28 5.63 15.66
CA CYS A 64 2.67 5.67 15.24
C CYS A 64 3.66 5.00 16.22
N THR A 65 3.20 4.02 17.02
CA THR A 65 4.06 3.34 17.99
C THR A 65 3.92 1.83 17.92
N GLY A 66 5.04 1.12 18.16
CA GLY A 66 5.02 -0.31 18.43
C GLY A 66 5.17 -1.26 17.23
N SER A 67 5.50 -0.78 16.03
CA SER A 67 5.82 -1.67 14.90
C SER A 67 6.88 -1.06 13.97
N PRO A 68 8.16 -1.50 14.07
CA PRO A 68 9.22 -1.03 13.17
C PRO A 68 8.94 -1.31 11.70
N GLU A 69 8.27 -2.42 11.41
CA GLU A 69 7.92 -2.79 10.05
C GLU A 69 6.81 -1.90 9.49
N ALA A 70 5.74 -1.66 10.24
CA ALA A 70 4.70 -0.71 9.81
C ALA A 70 5.25 0.72 9.64
N ASP A 71 6.24 1.10 10.46
CA ASP A 71 6.95 2.35 10.34
C ASP A 71 7.77 2.44 9.05
N GLU A 72 8.44 1.37 8.62
CA GLU A 72 9.14 1.31 7.33
C GLU A 72 8.18 1.56 6.17
N TYR A 73 7.04 0.86 6.12
CA TYR A 73 6.03 1.06 5.08
C TYR A 73 5.47 2.49 5.10
N TYR A 74 5.22 3.05 6.29
CA TYR A 74 4.70 4.40 6.38
C TYR A 74 5.72 5.45 5.92
N ARG A 75 6.99 5.29 6.30
CA ARG A 75 8.07 6.18 5.84
C ARG A 75 8.26 6.12 4.34
N SER A 76 8.24 4.94 3.73
CA SER A 76 8.26 4.79 2.27
C SER A 76 7.06 5.47 1.61
N LEU A 77 5.84 5.29 2.15
CA LEU A 77 4.65 5.94 1.62
C LEU A 77 4.72 7.47 1.72
N ILE A 78 5.20 8.02 2.84
CA ILE A 78 5.38 9.47 3.01
C ILE A 78 6.44 10.01 2.05
N ALA A 79 7.55 9.29 1.84
CA ALA A 79 8.57 9.69 0.87
C ALA A 79 7.98 9.76 -0.56
N MET A 80 7.18 8.78 -0.96
CA MET A 80 6.48 8.79 -2.25
C MET A 80 5.48 9.95 -2.38
N ILE A 81 4.78 10.28 -1.29
CA ILE A 81 3.86 11.42 -1.24
C ILE A 81 4.62 12.75 -1.36
N GLN A 82 5.77 12.88 -0.72
CA GLN A 82 6.62 14.08 -0.78
C GLN A 82 7.24 14.27 -2.16
N GLU A 83 7.59 13.19 -2.86
CA GLU A 83 7.96 13.24 -4.27
C GLU A 83 6.79 13.70 -5.15
N GLY A 84 5.58 13.24 -4.84
CA GLY A 84 4.34 13.70 -5.47
C GLY A 84 4.09 13.20 -6.90
N THR A 85 5.01 12.41 -7.46
CA THR A 85 4.90 11.87 -8.82
C THR A 85 3.85 10.77 -8.93
N LEU A 86 3.88 9.79 -8.02
CA LEU A 86 3.08 8.56 -8.13
C LEU A 86 1.92 8.50 -7.13
N ILE A 87 2.13 9.00 -5.92
CA ILE A 87 1.12 9.05 -4.86
C ILE A 87 0.97 10.50 -4.42
N LYS A 88 -0.26 10.93 -4.22
CA LYS A 88 -0.59 12.22 -3.61
C LYS A 88 -1.24 11.99 -2.26
N GLY A 89 -0.85 12.79 -1.27
CA GLY A 89 -1.45 12.79 0.06
C GLY A 89 -2.42 13.95 0.26
N LEU A 90 -3.41 13.75 1.15
CA LEU A 90 -4.27 14.81 1.69
C LEU A 90 -4.17 14.81 3.23
N GLY A 91 -4.13 16.01 3.80
CA GLY A 91 -3.88 16.26 5.22
C GLY A 91 -2.54 16.96 5.45
N ASP A 92 -2.11 17.03 6.71
CA ASP A 92 -0.78 17.54 7.06
C ASP A 92 0.28 16.46 6.81
N VAL A 93 0.68 16.33 5.55
CA VAL A 93 1.76 15.40 5.13
C VAL A 93 3.15 15.95 5.37
N ALA A 94 3.27 17.25 5.70
CA ALA A 94 4.54 17.87 6.09
C ALA A 94 4.93 17.52 7.53
N ARG A 95 3.94 17.19 8.37
CA ARG A 95 4.11 16.63 9.71
C ARG A 95 3.24 15.37 9.84
N PRO A 96 3.71 14.22 9.35
CA PRO A 96 2.86 13.05 9.18
C PRO A 96 2.17 12.67 10.49
N ALA A 97 0.84 12.81 10.50
CA ALA A 97 -0.04 12.31 11.55
C ALA A 97 -0.02 10.77 11.54
N ALA A 98 -0.76 10.10 12.43
CA ALA A 98 -0.87 8.64 12.29
C ALA A 98 -1.45 8.24 10.92
N PRO A 99 -1.07 7.09 10.34
CA PRO A 99 -1.54 6.67 9.02
C PRO A 99 -3.06 6.71 8.85
N HIS A 100 -3.81 6.46 9.93
CA HIS A 100 -5.26 6.53 9.93
C HIS A 100 -5.83 7.94 9.70
N PHE A 101 -5.06 8.99 10.00
CA PHE A 101 -5.48 10.38 9.84
C PHE A 101 -4.95 11.04 8.56
N THR A 102 -4.22 10.28 7.74
CA THR A 102 -3.68 10.75 6.47
C THR A 102 -4.38 10.01 5.33
N GLN A 103 -4.81 10.71 4.29
CA GLN A 103 -5.34 10.07 3.09
C GLN A 103 -4.27 10.06 2.00
N CYS A 104 -4.28 9.03 1.16
CA CYS A 104 -3.42 8.94 -0.02
C CYS A 104 -4.20 8.39 -1.22
N TYR A 105 -3.80 8.78 -2.42
CA TYR A 105 -4.35 8.25 -3.67
C TYR A 105 -3.30 8.29 -4.78
N LEU A 106 -3.49 7.47 -5.81
CA LEU A 106 -2.61 7.47 -6.96
C LEU A 106 -2.84 8.70 -7.84
N THR A 107 -1.74 9.28 -8.31
CA THR A 107 -1.80 10.23 -9.43
C THR A 107 -2.10 9.47 -10.74
N PRO A 108 -2.41 10.17 -11.86
CA PRO A 108 -2.50 9.51 -13.16
C PRO A 108 -1.24 8.70 -13.53
N ALA A 109 -0.06 9.20 -13.18
CA ALA A 109 1.21 8.48 -13.39
C ALA A 109 1.32 7.25 -12.48
N GLY A 110 0.86 7.35 -11.21
CA GLY A 110 0.76 6.22 -10.30
C GLY A 110 -0.18 5.12 -10.82
N HIS A 111 -1.33 5.49 -11.38
CA HIS A 111 -2.25 4.55 -12.04
C HIS A 111 -1.59 3.82 -13.20
N ALA A 112 -0.93 4.55 -14.11
CA ALA A 112 -0.22 3.95 -15.23
C ALA A 112 0.91 3.02 -14.76
N ARG A 113 1.64 3.40 -13.70
CA ARG A 113 2.67 2.56 -13.09
C ARG A 113 2.08 1.29 -12.50
N ALA A 114 0.98 1.37 -11.75
CA ALA A 114 0.30 0.21 -11.17
C ALA A 114 -0.12 -0.79 -12.26
N GLN A 115 -0.74 -0.30 -13.34
CA GLN A 115 -1.11 -1.13 -14.49
C GLN A 115 0.09 -1.79 -15.15
N SER A 116 1.21 -1.06 -15.29
CA SER A 116 2.45 -1.62 -15.83
C SER A 116 3.04 -2.72 -14.94
N ILE A 117 3.01 -2.55 -13.61
CA ILE A 117 3.47 -3.58 -12.67
C ILE A 117 2.63 -4.85 -12.80
N LEU A 118 1.30 -4.71 -12.92
CA LEU A 118 0.36 -5.82 -13.08
C LEU A 118 0.54 -6.54 -14.43
N ALA A 119 0.75 -5.80 -15.51
CA ALA A 119 0.98 -6.38 -16.83
C ALA A 119 2.27 -7.20 -16.89
N ASN A 120 3.33 -6.74 -16.19
CA ASN A 120 4.63 -7.41 -16.16
C ASN A 120 4.72 -8.54 -15.13
N ASN A 121 3.77 -8.60 -14.19
CA ASN A 121 3.68 -9.65 -13.16
C ASN A 121 2.22 -10.06 -12.98
N PRO A 122 1.63 -10.74 -13.97
CA PRO A 122 0.23 -11.14 -13.88
C PRO A 122 0.03 -12.01 -12.63
N PRO A 123 -1.11 -11.87 -11.93
CA PRO A 123 -1.44 -12.78 -10.85
C PRO A 123 -1.41 -14.22 -11.37
N PRO A 124 -1.01 -15.22 -10.54
CA PRO A 124 -1.08 -16.61 -10.95
C PRO A 124 -2.50 -16.88 -11.46
N ALA A 125 -2.60 -17.38 -12.68
CA ALA A 125 -3.89 -17.63 -13.32
C ALA A 125 -4.73 -18.49 -12.36
N THR A 126 -5.87 -17.96 -11.93
CA THR A 126 -6.84 -18.70 -11.13
C THR A 126 -7.26 -19.93 -11.92
N GLN A 127 -6.74 -21.10 -11.55
CA GLN A 127 -7.29 -22.37 -12.03
C GLN A 127 -8.72 -22.45 -11.49
N SER A 128 -9.66 -22.42 -12.43
CA SER A 128 -11.10 -22.52 -12.18
C SER A 128 -11.49 -23.92 -11.72
#